data_AF-A0A2P6SQ97-F1
#
_entry.id   AF-A0A2P6SQ97-F1
#
_cell.length_a   1.000
_cell.length_b   1.000
_cell.length_c   1.000
_cell.angle_alpha   90.00
_cell.angle_beta   90.00
_cell.angle_gamma   90.00
#
_symmetry.space_group_name_H-M   'P 1'
#
loop_
_entity.id
_entity.type
_entity.pdbx_description
1 polymer ?
#
loop_
_entity_poly.entity_id
_entity_poly.type
_entity_poly.pdbx_seq_one_letter_code
_entity_poly.pdbx_strand_id
1 'polypeptide(L)'
;MLDNYGGYMVAFAGHKYAARSTAAFVANSTYTVTSFTLVLEFTKGRQQHLHWKRDGCVKCSGSSSFVCLHNRDCAIKTNSCKTHGGTVDCSLRIQLAFSGMDKHLSVLNSWYEAQNLGQYSLYGLYSNLKDSLTRQYNKFF
;
A
#
# COMPACT_ATOMS: atom_id res chain seq x y z
N MET A 1 -17.24 18.40 -5.68
CA MET A 1 -16.24 17.76 -6.57
C MET A 1 -16.34 16.27 -6.35
N LEU A 2 -16.36 15.47 -7.43
CA LEU A 2 -16.81 14.07 -7.46
C LEU A 2 -16.29 13.20 -6.30
N ASP A 3 -17.17 12.87 -5.35
CA ASP A 3 -17.01 11.71 -4.47
C ASP A 3 -17.27 10.45 -5.30
N ASN A 4 -16.26 10.05 -6.07
CA ASN A 4 -16.31 8.77 -6.78
C ASN A 4 -16.12 7.67 -5.73
N TYR A 5 -17.25 7.20 -5.19
CA TYR A 5 -17.31 6.09 -4.23
C TYR A 5 -16.40 4.97 -4.71
N GLY A 6 -15.40 4.65 -3.88
CA GLY A 6 -14.25 3.86 -4.30
C GLY A 6 -14.56 2.51 -4.94
N GLY A 7 -13.51 1.94 -5.50
CA GLY A 7 -13.57 0.68 -6.23
C GLY A 7 -12.44 -0.26 -5.88
N TYR A 8 -12.17 -1.17 -6.80
CA TYR A 8 -11.06 -2.09 -6.71
C TYR A 8 -9.93 -1.63 -7.64
N MET A 9 -8.69 -1.84 -7.23
CA MET A 9 -7.52 -1.63 -8.09
C MET A 9 -6.95 -2.96 -8.58
N VAL A 10 -6.30 -2.91 -9.75
CA VAL A 10 -5.61 -4.03 -10.38
C VAL A 10 -4.26 -3.53 -10.88
N ALA A 11 -3.20 -4.29 -10.65
CA ALA A 11 -1.87 -4.02 -11.21
C ALA A 11 -1.62 -4.85 -12.47
N PHE A 12 -0.91 -4.25 -13.43
CA PHE A 12 -0.53 -4.86 -14.70
C PHE A 12 0.95 -4.64 -14.98
N ALA A 13 1.61 -5.61 -15.61
CA ALA A 13 2.98 -5.47 -16.09
C ALA A 13 3.22 -6.28 -17.38
N GLY A 14 3.67 -5.63 -18.46
CA GLY A 14 4.04 -6.26 -19.75
C GLY A 14 3.12 -5.91 -20.92
N HIS A 15 3.45 -6.38 -22.14
CA HIS A 15 2.85 -5.90 -23.41
C HIS A 15 2.09 -6.97 -24.27
N LYS A 16 1.76 -8.17 -23.78
CA LYS A 16 0.79 -9.06 -24.48
C LYS A 16 0.23 -10.24 -23.69
N TYR A 17 0.84 -10.58 -22.57
CA TYR A 17 0.32 -11.49 -21.54
C TYR A 17 0.72 -10.91 -20.19
N ALA A 18 0.30 -9.67 -19.95
CA ALA A 18 0.73 -8.91 -18.81
C ALA A 18 0.39 -9.67 -17.53
N ALA A 19 1.36 -9.85 -16.64
CA ALA A 19 1.07 -10.32 -15.30
C ALA A 19 0.01 -9.38 -14.72
N ARG A 20 -1.12 -9.95 -14.26
CA ARG A 20 -2.26 -9.20 -13.75
C ARG A 20 -2.52 -9.64 -12.33
N SER A 21 -2.62 -8.69 -11.42
CA SER A 21 -3.00 -9.00 -10.05
C SER A 21 -4.48 -9.37 -9.96
N THR A 22 -4.86 -9.98 -8.83
CA THR A 22 -6.27 -9.97 -8.41
C THR A 22 -6.70 -8.54 -8.08
N ALA A 23 -8.01 -8.29 -8.11
CA ALA A 23 -8.59 -7.04 -7.65
C ALA A 23 -8.35 -6.86 -6.14
N ALA A 24 -7.88 -5.69 -5.74
CA ALA A 24 -7.74 -5.29 -4.33
C ALA A 24 -8.73 -4.18 -4.00
N PHE A 25 -9.47 -4.33 -2.91
CA PHE A 25 -10.43 -3.32 -2.46
C PHE A 25 -9.69 -2.03 -2.06
N VAL A 26 -10.11 -0.88 -2.60
CA VAL A 26 -9.50 0.41 -2.28
C VAL A 26 -10.39 1.23 -1.36
N ALA A 27 -11.64 1.48 -1.76
CA ALA A 27 -12.54 2.26 -0.93
C ALA A 27 -14.01 2.01 -1.28
N ASN A 28 -14.91 2.48 -0.43
CA ASN A 28 -16.33 2.66 -0.68
C ASN A 28 -16.83 3.88 0.13
N SER A 29 -18.15 4.06 0.25
CA SER A 29 -18.76 5.16 1.03
C SER A 29 -18.39 5.17 2.51
N THR A 30 -17.98 4.02 3.06
CA THR A 30 -17.82 3.83 4.51
C THR A 30 -16.36 3.60 4.91
N TYR A 31 -15.58 2.94 4.05
CA TYR A 31 -14.22 2.49 4.35
C TYR A 31 -13.26 2.79 3.20
N THR A 32 -12.02 3.13 3.55
CA THR A 32 -10.91 3.38 2.64
C THR A 32 -9.66 2.66 3.14
N VAL A 33 -9.08 1.81 2.30
CA VAL A 33 -7.76 1.18 2.53
C VAL A 33 -6.71 2.04 1.82
N THR A 34 -5.67 2.42 2.55
CA THR A 34 -4.70 3.42 2.08
C THR A 34 -3.29 2.86 1.96
N SER A 35 -3.01 1.68 2.50
CA SER A 35 -1.69 1.07 2.46
C SER A 35 -1.77 -0.27 1.76
N PHE A 36 -1.02 -0.40 0.68
CA PHE A 36 -0.93 -1.63 -0.11
C PHE A 36 0.52 -2.00 -0.34
N THR A 37 0.78 -3.31 -0.41
CA THR A 37 2.08 -3.81 -0.84
C THR A 37 1.87 -4.68 -2.08
N LEU A 38 2.47 -4.30 -3.21
CA LEU A 38 2.48 -5.08 -4.43
C LEU A 38 3.76 -5.92 -4.48
N VAL A 39 3.60 -7.23 -4.56
CA VAL A 39 4.70 -8.18 -4.69
C VAL A 39 4.83 -8.56 -6.16
N LEU A 40 6.01 -8.30 -6.72
CA LEU A 40 6.42 -8.75 -8.04
C LEU A 40 7.18 -10.06 -7.87
N GLU A 41 6.65 -11.13 -8.46
CA GLU A 41 7.25 -12.45 -8.39
C GLU A 41 8.07 -12.73 -9.66
N PHE A 42 9.35 -13.03 -9.47
CA PHE A 42 10.30 -13.32 -10.54
C PHE A 42 10.74 -14.78 -10.50
N THR A 43 10.74 -15.42 -11.66
CA THR A 43 11.30 -16.76 -11.84
C THR A 43 12.42 -16.69 -12.87
N LYS A 44 13.66 -16.92 -12.43
CA LYS A 44 14.87 -16.84 -13.27
C LYS A 44 14.99 -15.50 -14.00
N GLY A 45 14.69 -14.39 -13.32
CA GLY A 45 14.78 -13.04 -13.87
C GLY A 45 13.61 -12.62 -14.78
N ARG A 46 12.58 -13.45 -14.92
CA ARG A 46 11.36 -13.09 -15.65
C ARG A 46 10.21 -12.91 -14.67
N GLN A 47 9.55 -11.76 -14.73
CA GLN A 47 8.37 -11.50 -13.92
C GLN A 47 7.23 -12.43 -14.38
N GLN A 48 6.71 -13.23 -13.44
CA GLN A 48 5.62 -14.18 -13.71
C GLN A 48 4.30 -13.65 -13.16
N HIS A 49 4.30 -13.20 -11.90
CA HIS A 49 3.06 -12.82 -11.22
C HIS A 49 3.15 -11.49 -10.48
N LEU A 50 1.96 -10.98 -10.15
CA LEU A 50 1.72 -9.77 -9.37
C LEU A 50 0.68 -10.10 -8.31
N HIS A 51 1.00 -9.85 -7.04
CA HIS A 51 0.07 -10.12 -5.95
C HIS A 51 0.03 -8.96 -4.96
N TRP A 52 -1.18 -8.59 -4.55
CA TRP A 52 -1.37 -7.68 -3.44
C TRP A 52 -1.21 -8.44 -2.13
N LYS A 53 -0.22 -8.04 -1.33
CA LYS A 53 -0.05 -8.57 0.01
C LYS A 53 -1.09 -7.94 0.92
N ARG A 54 -1.73 -8.81 1.70
CA ARG A 54 -2.66 -8.44 2.76
C ARG A 54 -1.91 -8.55 4.08
N ASP A 55 -1.66 -7.40 4.71
CA ASP A 55 -0.91 -7.34 5.97
C ASP A 55 -1.76 -7.74 7.20
N GLY A 56 -3.02 -8.11 6.98
CA GLY A 56 -3.95 -8.46 8.06
C GLY A 56 -4.33 -7.25 8.90
N CYS A 57 -4.99 -7.53 10.03
CA CYS A 57 -5.52 -6.49 10.91
C CYS A 57 -4.59 -6.07 12.04
N VAL A 58 -3.37 -6.63 12.10
CA VAL A 58 -2.37 -6.26 13.11
C VAL A 58 -2.05 -4.76 13.04
N LYS A 59 -1.98 -4.21 11.81
CA LYS A 59 -1.75 -2.78 11.55
C LYS A 59 -2.91 -1.86 11.96
N CYS A 60 -4.10 -2.39 12.29
CA CYS A 60 -5.26 -1.60 12.71
C CYS A 60 -5.29 -1.32 14.22
N SER A 61 -4.39 -1.91 14.99
CA SER A 61 -4.38 -1.74 16.43
C SER A 61 -3.88 -0.33 16.80
N GLY A 62 -4.63 0.37 17.66
CA GLY A 62 -4.19 1.65 18.26
C GLY A 62 -5.03 2.89 17.96
N SER A 63 -6.08 2.84 17.12
CA SER A 63 -7.00 3.97 16.95
C SER A 63 -8.41 3.55 16.51
N SER A 64 -9.43 4.28 16.98
CA SER A 64 -10.86 4.01 16.72
C SER A 64 -11.31 4.34 15.28
N SER A 65 -10.46 5.03 14.52
CA SER A 65 -10.69 5.34 13.10
C SER A 65 -10.38 4.17 12.17
N PHE A 66 -9.63 3.17 12.64
CA PHE A 66 -9.26 1.99 11.87
C PHE A 66 -10.22 0.84 12.13
N VAL A 67 -10.54 0.08 11.08
CA VAL A 67 -11.45 -1.05 11.09
C VAL A 67 -10.83 -2.20 10.31
N CYS A 68 -10.86 -3.37 10.92
CA CYS A 68 -10.43 -4.61 10.30
C CYS A 68 -11.55 -5.15 9.39
N LEU A 69 -11.35 -5.12 8.07
CA LEU A 69 -12.30 -5.68 7.11
C LEU A 69 -12.00 -7.16 6.85
N HIS A 70 -13.00 -8.01 7.05
CA HIS A 70 -12.95 -9.46 6.78
C HIS A 70 -11.71 -10.19 7.32
N ASN A 71 -11.15 -9.71 8.43
CA ASN A 71 -9.91 -10.22 9.02
C ASN A 71 -8.70 -10.25 8.06
N ARG A 72 -8.70 -9.38 7.05
CA ARG A 72 -7.75 -9.41 5.92
C ARG A 72 -7.10 -8.06 5.67
N ASP A 73 -7.89 -7.00 5.68
CA ASP A 73 -7.44 -5.68 5.26
C ASP A 73 -7.71 -4.64 6.35
N CYS A 74 -6.75 -3.75 6.53
CA CYS A 74 -6.90 -2.63 7.45
C CYS A 74 -7.45 -1.40 6.74
N ALA A 75 -8.67 -1.01 7.08
CA ALA A 75 -9.34 0.13 6.48
C ALA A 75 -9.52 1.27 7.49
N ILE A 76 -9.70 2.47 6.96
CA ILE A 76 -10.01 3.68 7.70
C ILE A 76 -11.46 4.03 7.38
N LYS A 77 -12.23 4.46 8.38
CA LYS A 77 -13.57 4.99 8.11
C LYS A 77 -13.45 6.23 7.21
N THR A 78 -14.18 6.28 6.10
CA THR A 78 -14.07 7.36 5.10
C THR A 78 -14.28 8.75 5.72
N ASN A 79 -15.21 8.87 6.68
CA ASN A 79 -15.47 10.13 7.41
C ASN A 79 -14.32 10.57 8.33
N SER A 80 -13.40 9.67 8.69
CA SER A 80 -12.20 10.01 9.47
C SER A 80 -11.09 10.63 8.60
N CYS A 81 -11.20 10.54 7.27
CA CYS A 81 -10.22 11.08 6.35
C CYS A 81 -10.31 12.61 6.24
N LYS A 82 -9.17 13.30 6.14
CA LYS A 82 -9.08 14.76 5.95
C LYS A 82 -9.88 15.27 4.75
N THR A 83 -9.97 14.48 3.68
CA THR A 83 -10.76 14.80 2.48
C THR A 83 -12.26 14.91 2.77
N HIS A 84 -12.74 14.29 3.85
CA HIS A 84 -14.14 14.29 4.28
C HIS A 84 -14.35 15.02 5.62
N GLY A 85 -13.42 15.91 6.00
CA GLY A 85 -13.52 16.72 7.22
C GLY A 85 -12.99 16.04 8.50
N GLY A 86 -12.38 14.85 8.38
CA GLY A 86 -11.72 14.17 9.49
C GLY A 86 -10.28 14.63 9.75
N THR A 87 -9.59 13.97 10.67
CA THR A 87 -8.21 14.33 11.08
C THR A 87 -7.13 13.39 10.50
N VAL A 88 -7.53 12.25 9.92
CA VAL A 88 -6.62 11.20 9.46
C VAL A 88 -6.19 11.44 8.00
N ASP A 89 -4.90 11.32 7.71
CA ASP A 89 -4.40 11.32 6.34
C ASP A 89 -4.73 9.99 5.66
N CYS A 90 -5.60 10.04 4.64
CA CYS A 90 -6.01 8.89 3.85
C CYS A 90 -5.35 8.81 2.47
N SER A 91 -4.18 9.44 2.30
CA SER A 91 -3.41 9.35 1.06
C SER A 91 -3.03 7.90 0.75
N LEU A 92 -3.24 7.47 -0.49
CA LEU A 92 -2.92 6.14 -0.96
C LEU A 92 -1.39 5.94 -1.05
N ARG A 93 -0.90 4.83 -0.50
CA ARG A 93 0.50 4.43 -0.44
C ARG A 93 0.65 3.01 -0.96
N ILE A 94 1.42 2.85 -2.02
CA ILE A 94 1.77 1.55 -2.59
C ILE A 94 3.25 1.30 -2.35
N GLN A 95 3.56 0.24 -1.61
CA GLN A 95 4.91 -0.28 -1.45
C GLN A 95 5.15 -1.39 -2.47
N LEU A 96 6.35 -1.45 -3.04
CA LEU A 96 6.74 -2.51 -3.96
C LEU A 96 7.69 -3.46 -3.24
N ALA A 97 7.49 -4.76 -3.46
CA ALA A 97 8.34 -5.81 -2.95
C ALA A 97 8.63 -6.83 -4.05
N PHE A 98 9.76 -7.53 -3.91
CA PHE A 98 10.22 -8.53 -4.85
C PHE A 98 10.29 -9.88 -4.17
N SER A 99 9.91 -10.92 -4.92
CA SER A 99 9.98 -12.31 -4.50
C SER A 99 10.56 -13.17 -5.63
N GLY A 100 11.23 -14.26 -5.29
CA GLY A 100 11.69 -15.28 -6.23
C GLY A 100 13.18 -15.18 -6.54
N MET A 101 13.56 -15.23 -7.81
CA MET A 101 14.97 -15.25 -8.24
C MET A 101 15.22 -14.40 -9.49
N ASP A 102 16.41 -13.79 -9.53
CA ASP A 102 16.91 -13.07 -10.69
C ASP A 102 17.43 -14.01 -11.80
N LYS A 103 17.97 -13.45 -12.88
CA LYS A 103 18.51 -14.22 -14.02
C LYS A 103 19.73 -15.06 -13.65
N HIS A 104 20.46 -14.66 -12.61
CA HIS A 104 21.65 -15.32 -12.08
C HIS A 104 21.33 -16.29 -10.94
N LEU A 105 20.04 -16.59 -10.71
CA LEU A 105 19.54 -17.45 -9.63
C LEU A 105 19.78 -16.88 -8.22
N SER A 106 20.08 -15.59 -8.12
CA SER A 106 20.14 -14.89 -6.84
C SER A 106 18.74 -14.69 -6.29
N VAL A 107 18.56 -14.97 -5.02
CA VAL A 107 17.25 -14.88 -4.35
C VAL A 107 16.84 -13.42 -4.16
N LEU A 108 15.63 -13.09 -4.60
CA LEU A 108 14.96 -11.82 -4.37
C LEU A 108 13.93 -12.04 -3.25
N ASN A 109 14.19 -11.56 -2.04
CA ASN A 109 13.32 -11.77 -0.87
C ASN A 109 12.97 -10.47 -0.12
N SER A 110 12.95 -9.34 -0.82
CA SER A 110 12.64 -8.05 -0.19
C SER A 110 11.22 -7.97 0.36
N TRP A 111 10.33 -8.89 -0.02
CA TRP A 111 8.99 -9.00 0.56
C TRP A 111 8.97 -9.33 2.06
N TYR A 112 9.95 -10.09 2.56
CA TYR A 112 10.07 -10.41 3.99
C TYR A 112 10.60 -9.19 4.77
N GLU A 113 11.57 -8.49 4.20
CA GLU A 113 12.11 -7.25 4.74
C GLU A 113 11.05 -6.15 4.80
N ALA A 114 10.23 -6.01 3.76
CA ALA A 114 9.08 -5.11 3.74
C ALA A 114 8.02 -5.46 4.80
N GLN A 115 7.83 -6.76 5.12
CA GLN A 115 6.95 -7.17 6.21
C GLN A 115 7.46 -6.69 7.57
N ASN A 116 8.74 -6.94 7.84
CA ASN A 116 9.37 -6.55 9.09
C ASN A 116 9.37 -5.03 9.24
N LEU A 117 9.70 -4.28 8.18
CA LEU A 117 9.61 -2.81 8.18
C LEU A 117 8.18 -2.29 8.34
N GLY A 118 7.18 -3.03 7.81
CA GLY A 118 5.77 -2.70 7.96
C GLY A 118 5.24 -2.84 9.38
N GLN A 119 5.81 -3.73 10.21
CA GLN A 119 5.48 -3.84 11.64
C GLN A 119 6.02 -2.67 12.45
N TYR A 120 7.17 -2.12 12.04
CA TYR A 120 7.73 -0.90 12.62
C TYR A 120 7.07 0.37 12.11
N SER A 121 5.87 0.27 11.50
CA SER A 121 5.01 1.36 11.01
C SER A 121 5.72 2.69 11.16
N LEU A 122 6.66 2.95 10.25
CA LEU A 122 7.50 4.13 10.29
C LEU A 122 6.65 5.39 10.01
N TYR A 123 5.32 5.31 10.12
CA TYR A 123 4.40 6.42 10.08
C TYR A 123 4.95 7.62 10.86
N GLY A 124 5.44 7.42 12.09
CA GLY A 124 6.05 8.49 12.89
C GLY A 124 7.40 9.01 12.36
N LEU A 125 8.21 8.18 11.71
CA LEU A 125 9.52 8.58 11.18
C LEU A 125 9.42 9.21 9.77
N TYR A 126 8.55 8.66 8.91
CA TYR A 126 8.35 9.10 7.53
C TYR A 126 7.37 10.27 7.39
N SER A 127 6.40 10.45 8.30
CA SER A 127 5.52 11.63 8.28
C SER A 127 6.30 12.92 8.56
N ASN A 128 7.20 12.85 9.55
CA ASN A 128 8.09 13.96 9.92
C ASN A 128 9.11 14.25 8.81
N LEU A 129 9.63 13.22 8.13
CA LEU A 129 10.52 13.38 6.98
C LEU A 129 9.81 14.01 5.79
N LYS A 130 8.57 13.59 5.47
CA LYS A 130 7.77 14.19 4.38
C LYS A 130 7.58 15.69 4.62
N ASP A 131 7.11 16.07 5.81
CA ASP A 131 6.91 17.48 6.15
C ASP A 131 8.21 18.28 6.15
N SER A 132 9.32 17.69 6.60
CA SER A 132 10.64 18.33 6.60
C SER A 132 11.17 18.54 5.18
N LEU A 133 11.05 17.54 4.30
CA LEU A 133 11.48 17.63 2.90
C LEU A 133 10.62 18.60 2.10
N THR A 134 9.29 18.59 2.29
CA THR A 134 8.39 19.53 1.62
C THR A 134 8.61 20.97 2.09
N ARG A 135 8.88 21.19 3.39
CA ARG A 135 9.24 22.53 3.90
C ARG A 135 10.57 23.03 3.36
N GLN A 136 11.55 22.15 3.18
CA GLN A 136 12.82 22.54 2.56
C GLN A 136 12.63 22.88 1.08
N TYR A 137 11.88 22.07 0.33
CA TYR A 137 11.62 22.32 -1.08
C TYR A 137 10.87 23.64 -1.33
N ASN A 138 9.86 23.95 -0.51
CA ASN A 138 9.12 25.23 -0.56
C ASN A 138 9.92 26.45 -0.07
N LYS A 139 11.15 26.26 0.39
CA LYS A 139 12.07 27.35 0.75
C LYS A 139 13.02 27.72 -0.39
N PHE A 140 13.15 26.84 -1.39
CA PHE A 140 14.04 27.03 -2.55
C PHE A 140 13.30 27.58 -3.79
N PHE A 141 11.96 27.62 -3.76
CA PHE A 141 11.08 28.20 -4.78
C PHE A 141 10.05 29.10 -4.09
#